data_AF-A0A8B9FVA6-F1
#
_entry.id   AF-A0A8B9FVA6-F1
#
_cell.length_a   1.000
_cell.length_b   1.000
_cell.length_c   1.000
_cell.angle_alpha   90.00
_cell.angle_beta   90.00
_cell.angle_gamma   90.00
#
_symmetry.space_group_name_H-M   'P 1'
#
loop_
_entity.id
_entity.type
_entity.pdbx_description
1 polymer ?
#
loop_
_entity_poly.entity_id
_entity_poly.type
_entity_poly.pdbx_seq_one_letter_code
_entity_poly.pdbx_strand_id
1 'polypeptide(L)'
;PPSPLPMAEPPRRARALFLAGVAAAYLAAFASLYVQVPGLYGRDGILPARRVLRLSGKGLWEQLRDFPTLLWLGPSLGLDTELGMELLCLLGVLCSFGALLLEPLRNSLVFALLWVLYLSLYQVGQVFLYFQWDSLLLEAGFLAVLVAPLHLLSGGAPAWRPHDSVTFWLVRWLLFRLMFASGVVKLTSRCPTWWGLTALTYHYETQCIPTPAAWFAHQLPMWFQKLSVVATYVIEVAVPVLFFAPIRRLRLFAFYSQVLLQVLIILTGNYNFFNMLTIVLASSLLDEEHVGRSTGRSKRRNTGSWPPSLRSFLSVLLELSTYSLLLYWSIQYFGMEINWEKRLLESKVAFTYHEFTTWLRAVTLPLVGLAFLSLSWEILAAMYRCACVRGCFWKLWATLQWVIFATAAMGVFAISLVPFTYIEQESNGQLWPGIHQAFGAVQHLQLVNSYGLFRRMTGVGGRPEVVLEGSYDGQSWTVSTGPSGGKGPSGSSSPTLPSTAKATTDHGAKASSPRGVNTAGTVTAALPWAPVPILSTLWGRNCSSAPSKPALVQPEAVSSCPIPWSLGAEPPPGSILLSGSCRQRSGPP
;
A
#
# COMPACT_ATOMS: atom_id res chain seq x y z
N PRO A 1 -4.65 -18.60 -48.28
CA PRO A 1 -4.03 -18.19 -47.01
C PRO A 1 -4.98 -18.40 -45.83
N PRO A 2 -4.62 -19.21 -44.81
CA PRO A 2 -5.44 -19.28 -43.60
C PRO A 2 -5.50 -17.88 -43.00
N SER A 3 -6.71 -17.39 -42.77
CA SER A 3 -6.93 -16.15 -42.04
C SER A 3 -6.18 -16.22 -40.70
N PRO A 4 -5.32 -15.25 -40.36
CA PRO A 4 -4.65 -15.26 -39.08
C PRO A 4 -5.70 -15.35 -37.98
N LEU A 5 -5.48 -16.23 -37.00
CA LEU A 5 -6.27 -16.29 -35.78
C LEU A 5 -6.50 -14.86 -35.27
N PRO A 6 -7.72 -14.48 -34.83
CA PRO A 6 -7.98 -13.18 -34.26
C PRO A 6 -7.17 -13.05 -32.97
N MET A 7 -5.93 -12.60 -33.11
CA MET A 7 -5.05 -12.20 -32.02
C MET A 7 -5.70 -10.97 -31.38
N ALA A 8 -5.90 -10.99 -30.07
CA ALA A 8 -6.56 -9.92 -29.32
C ALA A 8 -5.99 -8.54 -29.71
N GLU A 9 -6.87 -7.58 -30.03
CA GLU A 9 -6.45 -6.22 -30.35
C GLU A 9 -5.72 -5.59 -29.15
N PRO A 10 -4.61 -4.89 -29.38
CA PRO A 10 -3.66 -4.54 -28.33
C PRO A 10 -4.06 -3.34 -27.44
N PRO A 11 -3.85 -3.38 -26.10
CA PRO A 11 -4.43 -2.49 -25.08
C PRO A 11 -3.92 -1.01 -25.08
N ARG A 12 -3.96 -0.30 -26.21
CA ARG A 12 -3.62 1.13 -26.33
C ARG A 12 -4.36 2.02 -25.33
N ARG A 13 -5.66 1.84 -25.15
CA ARG A 13 -6.48 2.69 -24.28
C ARG A 13 -6.28 2.33 -22.82
N ALA A 14 -6.17 1.05 -22.49
CA ALA A 14 -5.87 0.64 -21.12
C ALA A 14 -4.49 1.16 -20.69
N ARG A 15 -3.50 1.13 -21.60
CA ARG A 15 -2.19 1.79 -21.40
C ARG A 15 -2.33 3.29 -21.19
N ALA A 16 -3.11 3.99 -22.02
CA ALA A 16 -3.30 5.43 -21.87
C ALA A 16 -3.98 5.78 -20.53
N LEU A 17 -4.96 4.99 -20.09
CA LEU A 17 -5.60 5.10 -18.78
C LEU A 17 -4.61 4.84 -17.64
N PHE A 18 -3.76 3.83 -17.78
CA PHE A 18 -2.70 3.53 -16.82
C PHE A 18 -1.74 4.72 -16.66
N LEU A 19 -1.17 5.21 -17.76
CA LEU A 19 -0.22 6.33 -17.74
C LEU A 19 -0.87 7.63 -17.21
N ALA A 20 -2.10 7.94 -17.65
CA ALA A 20 -2.83 9.09 -17.13
C ALA A 20 -3.14 8.96 -15.63
N GLY A 21 -3.53 7.77 -15.18
CA GLY A 21 -3.81 7.47 -13.79
C GLY A 21 -2.58 7.59 -12.89
N VAL A 22 -1.43 7.08 -13.33
CA VAL A 22 -0.15 7.24 -12.62
C VAL A 22 0.28 8.71 -12.57
N ALA A 23 0.11 9.46 -13.66
CA ALA A 23 0.37 10.90 -13.67
C ALA A 23 -0.53 11.65 -12.67
N ALA A 24 -1.82 11.32 -12.60
CA ALA A 24 -2.73 11.90 -11.62
C ALA A 24 -2.36 11.53 -10.17
N ALA A 25 -1.91 10.29 -9.91
CA ALA A 25 -1.41 9.88 -8.60
C ALA A 25 -0.15 10.67 -8.20
N TYR A 26 0.81 10.85 -9.12
CA TYR A 26 1.98 11.70 -8.89
C TYR A 26 1.58 13.15 -8.60
N LEU A 27 0.64 13.71 -9.36
CA LEU A 27 0.16 15.07 -9.15
C LEU A 27 -0.42 15.25 -7.74
N ALA A 28 -1.28 14.32 -7.31
CA ALA A 28 -1.84 14.32 -5.96
C ALA A 28 -0.74 14.19 -4.89
N ALA A 29 0.22 13.29 -5.10
CA ALA A 29 1.32 13.04 -4.16
C ALA A 29 2.22 14.28 -4.00
N PHE A 30 2.71 14.85 -5.10
CA PHE A 30 3.60 16.02 -5.06
C PHE A 30 2.89 17.28 -4.56
N ALA A 31 1.64 17.53 -4.99
CA ALA A 31 0.88 18.69 -4.54
C ALA A 31 0.57 18.63 -3.05
N SER A 32 0.17 17.46 -2.56
CA SER A 32 -0.08 17.23 -1.13
C SER A 32 1.19 17.37 -0.30
N LEU A 33 2.30 16.81 -0.78
CA LEU A 33 3.58 16.86 -0.09
C LEU A 33 4.15 18.29 -0.03
N TYR A 34 4.04 19.07 -1.12
CA TYR A 34 4.51 20.45 -1.17
C TYR A 34 4.01 21.30 0.01
N VAL A 35 2.72 21.21 0.32
CA VAL A 35 2.10 21.95 1.44
C VAL A 35 2.59 21.47 2.80
N GLN A 36 3.00 20.20 2.90
CA GLN A 36 3.45 19.58 4.14
C GLN A 36 4.95 19.79 4.41
N VAL A 37 5.76 20.10 3.39
CA VAL A 37 7.22 20.21 3.51
C VAL A 37 7.66 21.17 4.62
N PRO A 38 7.16 22.42 4.72
CA PRO A 38 7.62 23.34 5.75
C PRO A 38 7.37 22.83 7.17
N GLY A 39 6.20 22.22 7.41
CA GLY A 39 5.81 21.73 8.74
C GLY A 39 6.42 20.38 9.12
N LEU A 40 6.64 19.48 8.16
CA LEU A 40 7.17 18.15 8.44
C LEU A 40 8.70 18.11 8.33
N TYR A 41 9.26 18.65 7.26
CA TYR A 41 10.65 18.44 6.85
C TYR A 41 11.50 19.69 6.83
N GLY A 42 10.87 20.85 6.95
CA GLY A 42 11.53 22.15 7.01
C GLY A 42 12.50 22.25 8.19
N ARG A 43 13.21 23.39 8.25
CA ARG A 43 14.23 23.62 9.30
C ARG A 43 13.69 23.44 10.72
N ASP A 44 12.49 23.94 10.95
CA ASP A 44 11.76 23.89 12.22
C ASP A 44 10.62 22.84 12.18
N GLY A 45 10.65 21.94 11.20
CA GLY A 45 9.66 20.88 11.05
C GLY A 45 9.79 19.79 12.11
N ILE A 46 8.77 18.94 12.22
CA ILE A 46 8.72 17.82 13.18
C ILE A 46 9.92 16.89 12.98
N LEU A 47 10.29 16.61 11.73
CA LEU A 47 11.35 15.71 11.31
C LEU A 47 12.22 16.35 10.22
N PRO A 48 13.14 17.27 10.60
CA PRO A 48 13.90 18.05 9.63
C PRO A 48 14.76 17.18 8.69
N ALA A 49 14.52 17.30 7.39
CA ALA A 49 15.18 16.54 6.33
C ALA A 49 16.71 16.69 6.33
N ARG A 50 17.20 17.87 6.74
CA ARG A 50 18.64 18.17 6.83
C ARG A 50 19.40 17.23 7.78
N ARG A 51 18.72 16.61 8.75
CA ARG A 51 19.35 15.67 9.69
C ARG A 51 19.72 14.34 9.03
N VAL A 52 19.04 13.98 7.94
CA VAL A 52 19.30 12.78 7.12
C VAL A 52 20.48 13.02 6.18
N LEU A 53 20.50 14.18 5.52
CA LEU A 53 21.56 14.56 4.59
C LEU A 53 22.79 15.09 5.33
N ARG A 54 23.52 14.19 6.01
CA ARG A 54 24.80 14.53 6.61
C ARG A 54 25.89 14.50 5.54
N LEU A 55 26.61 15.61 5.39
CA LEU A 55 27.76 15.71 4.49
C LEU A 55 28.89 14.82 5.01
N SER A 56 29.01 13.61 4.46
CA SER A 56 30.03 12.63 4.87
C SER A 56 31.38 12.79 4.16
N GLY A 57 31.61 13.87 3.40
CA GLY A 57 32.86 14.10 2.66
C GLY A 57 33.12 13.13 1.49
N LYS A 58 32.26 12.12 1.30
CA LYS A 58 32.26 11.19 0.15
C LYS A 58 31.99 11.93 -1.16
N GLY A 59 32.50 11.40 -2.28
CA GLY A 59 32.19 11.94 -3.61
C GLY A 59 30.70 11.84 -3.97
N LEU A 60 30.21 12.73 -4.83
CA LEU A 60 28.78 12.79 -5.24
C LEU A 60 28.26 11.45 -5.76
N TRP A 61 29.07 10.75 -6.56
CA TRP A 61 28.68 9.46 -7.14
C TRP A 61 28.48 8.37 -6.09
N GLU A 62 29.35 8.31 -5.08
CA GLU A 62 29.23 7.37 -3.97
C GLU A 62 28.01 7.70 -3.11
N GLN A 63 27.75 8.98 -2.85
CA GLN A 63 26.55 9.42 -2.12
C GLN A 63 25.27 9.04 -2.86
N LEU A 64 25.23 9.24 -4.19
CA LEU A 64 24.07 8.86 -5.01
C LEU A 64 23.85 7.35 -5.08
N ARG A 65 24.94 6.57 -5.09
CA ARG A 65 24.86 5.10 -5.10
C ARG A 65 24.35 4.55 -3.77
N ASP A 66 24.82 5.09 -2.66
CA ASP A 66 24.40 4.66 -1.31
C ASP A 66 22.99 5.18 -0.99
N PHE A 67 22.68 6.41 -1.40
CA PHE A 67 21.47 7.14 -1.04
C PHE A 67 20.97 8.00 -2.21
N PRO A 68 20.12 7.44 -3.10
CA PRO A 68 19.79 8.04 -4.38
C PRO A 68 18.78 9.19 -4.21
N THR A 69 19.30 10.40 -4.01
CA THR A 69 18.49 11.63 -3.96
C THR A 69 19.16 12.79 -4.67
N LEU A 70 18.37 13.54 -5.44
CA LEU A 70 18.81 14.77 -6.10
C LEU A 70 19.13 15.89 -5.11
N LEU A 71 18.71 15.78 -3.85
CA LEU A 71 18.97 16.78 -2.82
C LEU A 71 20.46 16.95 -2.49
N TRP A 72 21.31 15.97 -2.83
CA TRP A 72 22.76 16.11 -2.75
C TRP A 72 23.33 17.22 -3.65
N LEU A 73 22.61 17.59 -4.73
CA LEU A 73 22.98 18.69 -5.62
C LEU A 73 22.56 20.06 -5.05
N GLY A 74 21.70 20.09 -4.03
CA GLY A 74 21.18 21.32 -3.42
C GLY A 74 22.28 22.29 -3.00
N PRO A 75 23.30 21.87 -2.22
CA PRO A 75 24.40 22.73 -1.81
C PRO A 75 25.16 23.37 -2.98
N SER A 76 25.38 22.63 -4.08
CA SER A 76 26.05 23.16 -5.28
C SER A 76 25.22 24.19 -6.03
N LEU A 77 23.89 24.11 -5.91
CA LEU A 77 22.93 25.06 -6.47
C LEU A 77 22.62 26.23 -5.52
N GLY A 78 23.23 26.26 -4.32
CA GLY A 78 22.93 27.25 -3.28
C GLY A 78 21.53 27.09 -2.66
N LEU A 79 20.91 25.91 -2.83
CA LEU A 79 19.58 25.61 -2.30
C LEU A 79 19.69 24.92 -0.93
N ASP A 80 18.93 25.43 0.02
CA ASP A 80 18.66 24.73 1.27
C ASP A 80 17.89 23.44 1.03
N THR A 81 17.99 22.46 1.94
CA THR A 81 17.29 21.17 1.83
C THR A 81 15.78 21.34 1.68
N GLU A 82 15.18 22.25 2.45
CA GLU A 82 13.75 22.56 2.41
C GLU A 82 13.34 23.12 1.04
N LEU A 83 14.03 24.16 0.56
CA LEU A 83 13.81 24.73 -0.78
C LEU A 83 14.05 23.71 -1.90
N GLY A 84 15.03 22.82 -1.72
CA GLY A 84 15.29 21.71 -2.62
C GLY A 84 14.09 20.76 -2.70
N MET A 85 13.52 20.36 -1.56
CA MET A 85 12.33 19.51 -1.52
C MET A 85 11.11 20.18 -2.15
N GLU A 86 10.90 21.47 -1.86
CA GLU A 86 9.83 22.27 -2.48
C GLU A 86 9.98 22.33 -4.00
N LEU A 87 11.20 22.59 -4.50
CA LEU A 87 11.50 22.62 -5.92
C LEU A 87 11.22 21.27 -6.59
N LEU A 88 11.65 20.16 -5.98
CA LEU A 88 11.35 18.83 -6.49
C LEU A 88 9.83 18.57 -6.54
N CYS A 89 9.08 19.01 -5.53
CA CYS A 89 7.62 18.91 -5.53
C CYS A 89 6.98 19.74 -6.65
N LEU A 90 7.39 21.00 -6.82
CA LEU A 90 6.87 21.87 -7.87
C LEU A 90 7.17 21.35 -9.28
N LEU A 91 8.39 20.86 -9.51
CA LEU A 91 8.75 20.19 -10.77
C LEU A 91 7.91 18.92 -10.98
N GLY A 92 7.69 18.15 -9.93
CA GLY A 92 6.83 16.97 -9.94
C GLY A 92 5.38 17.32 -10.31
N VAL A 93 4.81 18.36 -9.70
CA VAL A 93 3.47 18.90 -10.03
C VAL A 93 3.40 19.33 -11.49
N LEU A 94 4.36 20.13 -11.97
CA LEU A 94 4.36 20.61 -13.35
C LEU A 94 4.44 19.46 -14.36
N CYS A 95 5.35 18.50 -14.14
CA CYS A 95 5.54 17.36 -15.04
C CYS A 95 4.32 16.43 -15.04
N SER A 96 3.77 16.13 -13.87
CA SER A 96 2.62 15.24 -13.72
C SER A 96 1.33 15.86 -14.27
N PHE A 97 1.11 17.16 -14.03
CA PHE A 97 0.02 17.91 -14.62
C PHE A 97 0.13 17.99 -16.14
N GLY A 98 1.34 18.25 -16.66
CA GLY A 98 1.63 18.22 -18.10
C GLY A 98 1.33 16.85 -18.71
N ALA A 99 1.79 15.76 -18.09
CA ALA A 99 1.49 14.40 -18.53
C ALA A 99 0.00 14.05 -18.44
N LEU A 100 -0.74 14.62 -17.48
CA LEU A 100 -2.18 14.40 -17.37
C LEU A 100 -2.95 15.09 -18.50
N LEU A 101 -2.61 16.34 -18.83
CA LEU A 101 -3.31 17.13 -19.85
C LEU A 101 -2.87 16.81 -21.29
N LEU A 102 -1.57 16.58 -21.51
CA LEU A 102 -0.98 16.47 -22.83
C LEU A 102 -0.50 15.04 -23.09
N GLU A 103 -1.17 14.33 -24.00
CA GLU A 103 -0.77 12.99 -24.42
C GLU A 103 0.70 12.88 -24.88
N PRO A 104 1.29 13.86 -25.61
CA PRO A 104 2.71 13.80 -26.00
C PRO A 104 3.70 13.80 -24.83
N LEU A 105 3.31 14.36 -23.67
CA LEU A 105 4.13 14.38 -22.46
C LEU A 105 4.08 13.05 -21.69
N ARG A 106 3.18 12.11 -22.04
CA ARG A 106 3.13 10.77 -21.45
C ARG A 106 4.19 9.84 -22.04
N ASN A 107 5.44 10.27 -22.05
CA ASN A 107 6.58 9.49 -22.56
C ASN A 107 7.46 8.97 -21.42
N SER A 108 8.31 7.99 -21.72
CA SER A 108 9.15 7.31 -20.73
C SER A 108 10.09 8.26 -19.97
N LEU A 109 10.56 9.34 -20.60
CA LEU A 109 11.47 10.29 -19.98
C LEU A 109 10.77 11.12 -18.90
N VAL A 110 9.53 11.56 -19.16
CA VAL A 110 8.74 12.30 -18.17
C VAL A 110 8.40 11.41 -16.98
N PHE A 111 8.01 10.15 -17.20
CA PHE A 111 7.79 9.21 -16.08
C PHE A 111 9.08 8.87 -15.34
N ALA A 112 10.23 8.76 -16.03
CA ALA A 112 11.52 8.57 -15.37
C ALA A 112 11.89 9.77 -14.50
N LEU A 113 11.66 10.98 -15.00
CA LEU A 113 11.86 12.20 -14.23
C LEU A 113 10.95 12.22 -12.99
N LEU A 114 9.63 11.99 -13.15
CA LEU A 114 8.68 11.92 -12.03
C LEU A 114 9.11 10.89 -10.98
N TRP A 115 9.57 9.72 -11.44
CA TRP A 115 10.04 8.66 -10.57
C TRP A 115 11.30 9.06 -9.79
N VAL A 116 12.31 9.65 -10.45
CA VAL A 116 13.54 10.13 -9.79
C VAL A 116 13.24 11.27 -8.79
N LEU A 117 12.36 12.20 -9.16
CA LEU A 117 11.93 13.29 -8.27
C LEU A 117 11.26 12.71 -7.01
N TYR A 118 10.35 11.75 -7.17
CA TYR A 118 9.66 11.14 -6.03
C TYR A 118 10.58 10.27 -5.17
N LEU A 119 11.46 9.48 -5.80
CA LEU A 119 12.46 8.67 -5.09
C LEU A 119 13.36 9.57 -4.25
N SER A 120 13.77 10.73 -4.78
CA SER A 120 14.61 11.69 -4.06
C SER A 120 13.95 12.22 -2.78
N LEU A 121 12.64 12.45 -2.82
CA LEU A 121 11.84 12.86 -1.66
C LEU A 121 11.62 11.69 -0.69
N TYR A 122 11.28 10.51 -1.21
CA TYR A 122 11.06 9.29 -0.44
C TYR A 122 12.27 8.94 0.44
N GLN A 123 13.49 9.01 -0.11
CA GLN A 123 14.70 8.69 0.66
C GLN A 123 14.83 9.56 1.91
N VAL A 124 14.49 10.85 1.81
CA VAL A 124 14.63 11.81 2.92
C VAL A 124 13.34 11.93 3.76
N GLY A 125 12.22 11.38 3.27
CA GLY A 125 10.89 11.55 3.86
C GLY A 125 10.62 10.75 5.14
N GLN A 126 11.56 9.93 5.61
CA GLN A 126 11.51 9.22 6.90
C GLN A 126 10.14 8.55 7.16
N VAL A 127 9.64 8.59 8.40
CA VAL A 127 8.42 7.90 8.85
C VAL A 127 7.17 8.32 8.07
N PHE A 128 7.11 9.56 7.59
CA PHE A 128 5.93 10.10 6.90
C PHE A 128 5.82 9.69 5.43
N LEU A 129 6.92 9.32 4.75
CA LEU A 129 6.90 8.76 3.37
C LEU A 129 7.21 7.25 3.32
N TYR A 130 7.35 6.57 4.46
CA TYR A 130 7.67 5.13 4.50
C TYR A 130 6.45 4.20 4.38
N PHE A 131 5.26 4.74 4.08
CA PHE A 131 4.05 3.93 4.02
C PHE A 131 3.88 3.22 2.67
N GLN A 132 3.11 2.12 2.67
CA GLN A 132 2.98 1.24 1.48
C GLN A 132 2.43 1.95 0.23
N TRP A 133 1.70 3.06 0.38
CA TRP A 133 1.24 3.83 -0.77
C TRP A 133 2.41 4.48 -1.52
N ASP A 134 3.42 4.97 -0.81
CA ASP A 134 4.62 5.58 -1.41
C ASP A 134 5.47 4.54 -2.13
N SER A 135 5.67 3.37 -1.50
CA SER A 135 6.37 2.23 -2.12
C SER A 135 5.63 1.72 -3.36
N LEU A 136 4.28 1.67 -3.32
CA LEU A 136 3.47 1.29 -4.48
C LEU A 136 3.59 2.31 -5.61
N LEU A 137 3.61 3.62 -5.31
CA LEU A 137 3.77 4.67 -6.32
C LEU A 137 5.15 4.63 -6.97
N LEU A 138 6.22 4.35 -6.21
CA LEU A 138 7.57 4.15 -6.76
C LEU A 138 7.62 2.94 -7.70
N GLU A 139 7.05 1.82 -7.29
CA GLU A 139 7.05 0.60 -8.10
C GLU A 139 6.17 0.78 -9.37
N ALA A 140 4.95 1.31 -9.23
CA ALA A 140 4.06 1.59 -10.37
C ALA A 140 4.64 2.67 -11.31
N GLY A 141 5.31 3.68 -10.75
CA GLY A 141 5.99 4.74 -11.50
C GLY A 141 7.16 4.22 -12.31
N PHE A 142 7.98 3.32 -11.74
CA PHE A 142 9.03 2.63 -12.48
C PHE A 142 8.45 1.79 -13.63
N LEU A 143 7.36 1.06 -13.39
CA LEU A 143 6.66 0.34 -14.46
C LEU A 143 6.10 1.30 -15.53
N ALA A 144 5.66 2.50 -15.16
CA ALA A 144 5.22 3.51 -16.11
C ALA A 144 6.36 3.99 -17.03
N VAL A 145 7.62 3.99 -16.57
CA VAL A 145 8.80 4.24 -17.43
C VAL A 145 8.90 3.19 -18.54
N LEU A 146 8.70 1.91 -18.20
CA LEU A 146 8.77 0.80 -19.15
C LEU A 146 7.56 0.75 -20.09
N VAL A 147 6.38 1.12 -19.59
CA VAL A 147 5.11 1.10 -20.34
C VAL A 147 4.97 2.32 -21.24
N ALA A 148 5.54 3.48 -20.89
CA ALA A 148 5.41 4.70 -21.67
C ALA A 148 6.24 4.65 -22.98
N PRO A 149 5.76 5.29 -24.07
CA PRO A 149 6.48 5.29 -25.33
C PRO A 149 7.75 6.15 -25.24
N LEU A 150 8.84 5.66 -25.83
CA LEU A 150 10.07 6.44 -26.04
C LEU A 150 9.90 7.31 -27.29
N HIS A 151 9.66 8.62 -27.09
CA HIS A 151 9.49 9.63 -28.15
C HIS A 151 10.78 10.43 -28.42
N LEU A 152 11.96 9.79 -28.41
CA LEU A 152 13.23 10.50 -28.61
C LEU A 152 13.48 10.97 -30.05
N LEU A 153 12.92 10.29 -31.07
CA LEU A 153 13.31 10.51 -32.48
C LEU A 153 12.20 10.32 -33.52
N SER A 154 10.93 10.15 -33.13
CA SER A 154 9.86 9.86 -34.11
C SER A 154 8.64 10.73 -33.87
N GLY A 155 8.56 11.84 -34.61
CA GLY A 155 7.34 12.60 -34.81
C GLY A 155 6.41 11.83 -35.75
N GLY A 156 5.58 10.93 -35.20
CA GLY A 156 4.63 10.20 -36.04
C GLY A 156 4.02 8.95 -35.39
N ALA A 157 2.77 9.13 -34.95
CA ALA A 157 1.76 8.13 -34.61
C ALA A 157 1.88 7.36 -33.26
N PRO A 158 0.76 7.28 -32.50
CA PRO A 158 0.58 6.45 -31.29
C PRO A 158 0.36 4.97 -31.66
N ALA A 159 1.26 4.41 -32.47
CA ALA A 159 1.17 3.05 -32.94
C ALA A 159 1.74 2.10 -31.89
N TRP A 160 0.87 1.23 -31.38
CA TRP A 160 1.20 0.13 -30.48
C TRP A 160 2.44 -0.64 -30.95
N ARG A 161 3.39 -0.85 -30.04
CA ARG A 161 4.62 -1.56 -30.34
C ARG A 161 4.46 -3.05 -29.98
N PRO A 162 5.06 -3.97 -30.75
CA PRO A 162 4.91 -5.41 -30.52
C PRO A 162 5.21 -5.90 -29.09
N HIS A 163 6.06 -5.18 -28.35
CA HIS A 163 6.51 -5.51 -26.99
C HIS A 163 5.61 -4.95 -25.86
N ASP A 164 4.63 -4.10 -26.16
CA ASP A 164 3.80 -3.43 -25.15
C ASP A 164 3.01 -4.43 -24.28
N SER A 165 2.71 -5.65 -24.77
CA SER A 165 2.01 -6.66 -23.95
C SER A 165 2.90 -7.25 -22.85
N VAL A 166 4.22 -7.28 -23.05
CA VAL A 166 5.19 -7.76 -22.07
C VAL A 166 5.33 -6.76 -20.91
N THR A 167 5.44 -5.47 -21.21
CA THR A 167 5.56 -4.43 -20.17
C THR A 167 4.27 -4.27 -19.37
N PHE A 168 3.12 -4.35 -20.04
CA PHE A 168 1.82 -4.27 -19.35
C PHE A 168 1.50 -5.53 -18.52
N TRP A 169 2.10 -6.67 -18.85
CA TRP A 169 2.04 -7.86 -18.00
C TRP A 169 2.69 -7.61 -16.62
N LEU A 170 3.77 -6.81 -16.53
CA LEU A 170 4.39 -6.46 -15.24
C LEU A 170 3.43 -5.67 -14.34
N VAL A 171 2.61 -4.79 -14.93
CA VAL A 171 1.58 -4.05 -14.19
C VAL A 171 0.54 -5.01 -13.61
N ARG A 172 0.14 -6.01 -14.39
CA ARG A 172 -0.75 -7.08 -13.93
C ARG A 172 -0.12 -7.92 -12.82
N TRP A 173 1.17 -8.23 -12.94
CA TRP A 173 1.92 -8.93 -11.91
C TRP A 173 2.04 -8.13 -10.61
N LEU A 174 2.25 -6.81 -10.69
CA LEU A 174 2.21 -5.93 -9.53
C LEU A 174 0.84 -5.94 -8.85
N LEU A 175 -0.25 -5.80 -9.63
CA LEU A 175 -1.61 -5.88 -9.09
C LEU A 175 -1.87 -7.22 -8.39
N PHE A 176 -1.43 -8.33 -9.01
CA PHE A 176 -1.55 -9.67 -8.42
C PHE A 176 -0.86 -9.71 -7.05
N ARG A 177 0.43 -9.33 -6.99
CA ARG A 177 1.19 -9.33 -5.74
C ARG A 177 0.54 -8.47 -4.67
N LEU A 178 0.10 -7.26 -5.04
CA LEU A 178 -0.57 -6.34 -4.13
C LEU A 178 -1.81 -6.97 -3.51
N MET A 179 -2.73 -7.48 -4.33
CA MET A 179 -4.01 -8.02 -3.85
C MET A 179 -3.81 -9.32 -3.07
N PHE A 180 -3.04 -10.26 -3.64
CA PHE A 180 -2.78 -11.56 -3.02
C PHE A 180 -2.07 -11.42 -1.67
N ALA A 181 -1.02 -10.60 -1.61
CA ALA A 181 -0.31 -10.35 -0.36
C ALA A 181 -1.23 -9.69 0.67
N SER A 182 -2.02 -8.69 0.27
CA SER A 182 -2.95 -7.99 1.16
C SER A 182 -3.98 -8.93 1.79
N GLY A 183 -4.47 -9.93 1.06
CA GLY A 183 -5.40 -10.93 1.58
C GLY A 183 -4.72 -11.97 2.48
N VAL A 184 -3.59 -12.53 2.04
CA VAL A 184 -2.89 -13.57 2.79
C VAL A 184 -2.35 -13.07 4.12
N VAL A 185 -1.81 -11.84 4.19
CA VAL A 185 -1.26 -11.33 5.45
C VAL A 185 -2.29 -11.23 6.56
N LYS A 186 -3.57 -10.98 6.21
CA LYS A 186 -4.67 -10.89 7.18
C LYS A 186 -4.86 -12.22 7.92
N LEU A 187 -4.73 -13.34 7.22
CA LEU A 187 -4.81 -14.67 7.83
C LEU A 187 -3.50 -15.07 8.52
N THR A 188 -2.33 -14.79 7.91
CA THR A 188 -1.03 -15.09 8.55
C THR A 188 -0.77 -14.29 9.82
N SER A 189 -1.45 -13.15 10.01
CA SER A 189 -1.37 -12.32 11.21
C SER A 189 -1.85 -13.00 12.49
N ARG A 190 -2.65 -14.07 12.38
CA ARG A 190 -3.41 -14.68 13.48
C ARG A 190 -4.32 -13.70 14.25
N CYS A 191 -4.68 -12.57 13.64
CA CYS A 191 -5.54 -11.60 14.27
C CYS A 191 -6.93 -12.22 14.54
N PRO A 192 -7.42 -12.21 15.80
CA PRO A 192 -8.70 -12.84 16.15
C PRO A 192 -9.90 -12.30 15.38
N THR A 193 -9.89 -11.01 15.01
CA THR A 193 -11.00 -10.38 14.29
C THR A 193 -11.05 -10.78 12.82
N TRP A 194 -9.89 -10.98 12.19
CA TRP A 194 -9.80 -11.53 10.83
C TRP A 194 -10.28 -12.98 10.79
N TRP A 195 -9.79 -13.82 11.70
CA TRP A 195 -10.23 -15.22 11.84
C TRP A 195 -11.68 -15.36 12.31
N GLY A 196 -12.17 -14.42 13.11
CA GLY A 196 -13.57 -14.35 13.58
C GLY A 196 -14.55 -13.74 12.57
N LEU A 197 -14.06 -13.30 11.40
CA LEU A 197 -14.83 -12.57 10.38
C LEU A 197 -15.47 -11.26 10.89
N THR A 198 -14.95 -10.67 11.96
CA THR A 198 -15.44 -9.42 12.55
C THR A 198 -14.54 -8.22 12.27
N ALA A 199 -13.45 -8.38 11.52
CA ALA A 199 -12.47 -7.32 11.30
C ALA A 199 -13.08 -6.00 10.78
N LEU A 200 -14.12 -6.05 9.95
CA LEU A 200 -14.76 -4.84 9.41
C LEU A 200 -15.50 -4.01 10.46
N THR A 201 -15.88 -4.59 11.61
CA THR A 201 -16.45 -3.78 12.71
C THR A 201 -15.43 -2.79 13.26
N TYR A 202 -14.15 -3.16 13.28
CA TYR A 202 -13.03 -2.30 13.70
C TYR A 202 -12.47 -1.48 12.55
N HIS A 203 -12.52 -2.00 11.32
CA HIS A 203 -11.94 -1.33 10.17
C HIS A 203 -12.57 0.04 9.93
N TYR A 204 -13.91 0.13 10.00
CA TYR A 204 -14.59 1.38 9.68
C TYR A 204 -14.28 2.52 10.65
N GLU A 205 -14.01 2.21 11.92
CA GLU A 205 -13.67 3.19 12.95
C GLU A 205 -12.17 3.55 12.95
N THR A 206 -11.28 2.60 12.64
CA THR A 206 -9.82 2.74 12.81
C THR A 206 -9.04 3.01 11.52
N GLN A 207 -9.70 2.97 10.36
CA GLN A 207 -9.09 3.27 9.06
C GLN A 207 -8.57 4.73 8.96
N CYS A 208 -7.72 4.98 7.96
CA CYS A 208 -7.20 6.31 7.68
C CYS A 208 -8.35 7.25 7.28
N ILE A 209 -8.48 8.37 8.01
CA ILE A 209 -9.43 9.47 7.74
C ILE A 209 -10.79 8.91 7.28
N PRO A 210 -11.56 8.29 8.20
CA PRO A 210 -12.84 7.69 7.86
C PRO A 210 -13.79 8.77 7.34
N THR A 211 -14.52 8.45 6.27
CA THR A 211 -15.52 9.35 5.70
C THR A 211 -16.84 9.23 6.49
N PRO A 212 -17.81 10.14 6.27
CA PRO A 212 -19.15 9.98 6.85
C PRO A 212 -19.82 8.65 6.49
N ALA A 213 -19.51 8.06 5.33
CA ALA A 213 -20.07 6.76 4.92
C ALA A 213 -19.58 5.61 5.79
N ALA A 214 -18.37 5.70 6.36
CA ALA A 214 -17.87 4.70 7.30
C ALA A 214 -18.74 4.56 8.53
N TRP A 215 -19.30 5.67 9.03
CA TRP A 215 -20.21 5.63 10.17
C TRP A 215 -21.44 4.78 9.84
N PHE A 216 -22.06 5.00 8.69
CA PHE A 216 -23.20 4.19 8.24
C PHE A 216 -22.80 2.72 8.00
N ALA A 217 -21.66 2.49 7.38
CA ALA A 217 -21.15 1.14 7.14
C ALA A 217 -20.85 0.39 8.44
N HIS A 218 -20.36 1.08 9.47
CA HIS A 218 -20.11 0.52 10.80
C HIS A 218 -21.41 0.08 11.50
N GLN A 219 -22.53 0.77 11.29
CA GLN A 219 -23.83 0.41 11.87
C GLN A 219 -24.51 -0.79 11.18
N LEU A 220 -23.95 -1.31 10.07
CA LEU A 220 -24.54 -2.46 9.39
C LEU A 220 -24.50 -3.72 10.27
N PRO A 221 -25.52 -4.58 10.18
CA PRO A 221 -25.66 -5.74 11.06
C PRO A 221 -24.51 -6.74 10.93
N MET A 222 -24.24 -7.48 12.00
CA MET A 222 -23.08 -8.38 12.09
C MET A 222 -22.99 -9.44 10.98
N TRP A 223 -24.11 -9.98 10.51
CA TRP A 223 -24.10 -10.94 9.40
C TRP A 223 -23.54 -10.32 8.12
N PHE A 224 -23.82 -9.04 7.87
CA PHE A 224 -23.34 -8.31 6.71
C PHE A 224 -21.85 -8.00 6.83
N GLN A 225 -21.38 -7.67 8.04
CA GLN A 225 -19.95 -7.47 8.32
C GLN A 225 -19.15 -8.74 8.06
N LYS A 226 -19.64 -9.88 8.56
CA LYS A 226 -19.01 -11.20 8.33
C LYS A 226 -18.97 -11.56 6.85
N LEU A 227 -20.09 -11.39 6.14
CA LEU A 227 -20.16 -11.61 4.71
C LEU A 227 -19.18 -10.69 3.95
N SER A 228 -19.06 -9.44 4.37
CA SER A 228 -18.14 -8.47 3.76
C SER A 228 -16.67 -8.89 3.96
N VAL A 229 -16.30 -9.43 5.13
CA VAL A 229 -14.96 -10.01 5.35
C VAL A 229 -14.71 -11.22 4.44
N VAL A 230 -15.71 -12.11 4.29
CA VAL A 230 -15.62 -13.24 3.35
C VAL A 230 -15.42 -12.75 1.92
N ALA A 231 -16.19 -11.75 1.49
CA ALA A 231 -16.05 -11.14 0.17
C ALA A 231 -14.65 -10.53 -0.02
N THR A 232 -14.10 -9.84 1.00
CA THR A 232 -12.71 -9.35 0.98
C THR A 232 -11.72 -10.48 0.74
N TYR A 233 -11.83 -11.61 1.47
CA TYR A 233 -10.93 -12.75 1.24
C TYR A 233 -11.05 -13.34 -0.16
N VAL A 234 -12.26 -13.49 -0.68
CA VAL A 234 -12.47 -14.00 -2.04
C VAL A 234 -11.85 -13.06 -3.06
N ILE A 235 -12.08 -11.75 -2.95
CA ILE A 235 -11.57 -10.74 -3.90
C ILE A 235 -10.05 -10.57 -3.80
N GLU A 236 -9.47 -10.69 -2.62
CA GLU A 236 -8.03 -10.50 -2.40
C GLU A 236 -7.20 -11.77 -2.55
N VAL A 237 -7.75 -12.97 -2.33
CA VAL A 237 -6.97 -14.23 -2.36
C VAL A 237 -7.32 -15.09 -3.56
N ALA A 238 -8.61 -15.35 -3.81
CA ALA A 238 -9.03 -16.29 -4.86
C ALA A 238 -9.10 -15.62 -6.24
N VAL A 239 -9.71 -14.44 -6.33
CA VAL A 239 -9.91 -13.70 -7.58
C VAL A 239 -8.59 -13.31 -8.28
N PRO A 240 -7.48 -12.95 -7.60
CA PRO A 240 -6.25 -12.58 -8.29
C PRO A 240 -5.65 -13.68 -9.16
N VAL A 241 -5.91 -14.97 -8.87
CA VAL A 241 -5.49 -16.07 -9.75
C VAL A 241 -6.11 -15.93 -11.15
N LEU A 242 -7.32 -15.37 -11.24
CA LEU A 242 -8.01 -15.11 -12.51
C LEU A 242 -7.35 -14.01 -13.35
N PHE A 243 -6.42 -13.22 -12.80
CA PHE A 243 -5.72 -12.19 -13.57
C PHE A 243 -4.92 -12.81 -14.73
N PHE A 244 -4.39 -14.02 -14.55
CA PHE A 244 -3.66 -14.78 -15.58
C PHE A 244 -4.56 -15.66 -16.44
N ALA A 245 -5.89 -15.62 -16.26
CA ALA A 245 -6.80 -16.43 -17.04
C ALA A 245 -6.80 -16.01 -18.52
N PRO A 246 -6.70 -16.97 -19.46
CA PRO A 246 -6.77 -16.66 -20.89
C PRO A 246 -8.18 -16.23 -21.32
N ILE A 247 -9.20 -16.55 -20.53
CA ILE A 247 -10.60 -16.20 -20.80
C ILE A 247 -10.87 -14.75 -20.41
N ARG A 248 -11.28 -13.96 -21.41
CA ARG A 248 -11.64 -12.55 -21.26
C ARG A 248 -12.66 -12.28 -20.15
N ARG A 249 -13.74 -13.05 -20.10
CA ARG A 249 -14.85 -12.80 -19.16
C ARG A 249 -14.41 -12.95 -17.69
N LEU A 250 -13.55 -13.94 -17.41
CA LEU A 250 -12.95 -14.13 -16.09
C LEU A 250 -12.05 -12.94 -15.70
N ARG A 251 -11.25 -12.42 -16.63
CA ARG A 251 -10.45 -11.21 -16.37
C ARG A 251 -11.31 -9.97 -16.10
N LEU A 252 -12.40 -9.80 -16.84
CA LEU A 252 -13.34 -8.69 -16.61
C LEU A 252 -14.07 -8.82 -15.28
N PHE A 253 -14.50 -10.03 -14.90
CA PHE A 253 -15.05 -10.28 -13.57
C PHE A 253 -14.05 -9.92 -12.48
N ALA A 254 -12.78 -10.32 -12.66
CA ALA A 254 -11.71 -9.97 -11.74
C ALA A 254 -11.50 -8.45 -11.66
N PHE A 255 -11.45 -7.76 -12.81
CA PHE A 255 -11.37 -6.30 -12.89
C PHE A 255 -12.48 -5.61 -12.10
N TYR A 256 -13.74 -5.96 -12.36
CA TYR A 256 -14.88 -5.33 -11.67
C TYR A 256 -14.90 -5.63 -10.18
N SER A 257 -14.49 -6.83 -9.77
CA SER A 257 -14.36 -7.19 -8.36
C SER A 257 -13.31 -6.32 -7.66
N GLN A 258 -12.14 -6.12 -8.28
CA GLN A 258 -11.11 -5.24 -7.74
C GLN A 258 -11.59 -3.78 -7.66
N VAL A 259 -12.18 -3.25 -8.75
CA VAL A 259 -12.68 -1.87 -8.77
C VAL A 259 -13.78 -1.66 -7.74
N LEU A 260 -14.71 -2.61 -7.60
CA LEU A 260 -15.76 -2.55 -6.60
C LEU A 260 -15.18 -2.46 -5.19
N LEU A 261 -14.22 -3.33 -4.86
CA LEU A 261 -13.55 -3.30 -3.55
C LEU A 261 -12.87 -1.95 -3.31
N GLN A 262 -12.07 -1.46 -4.27
CA GLN A 262 -11.38 -0.19 -4.12
C GLN A 262 -12.32 1.01 -3.99
N VAL A 263 -13.44 1.03 -4.75
CA VAL A 263 -14.46 2.08 -4.65
C VAL A 263 -15.14 2.06 -3.28
N LEU A 264 -15.49 0.89 -2.76
CA LEU A 264 -16.06 0.77 -1.42
C LEU A 264 -15.09 1.28 -0.35
N ILE A 265 -13.80 0.97 -0.47
CA ILE A 265 -12.76 1.48 0.43
C ILE A 265 -12.66 3.00 0.32
N ILE A 266 -12.64 3.59 -0.89
CA ILE A 266 -12.64 5.06 -1.08
C ILE A 266 -13.87 5.70 -0.45
N LEU A 267 -15.04 5.08 -0.60
CA LEU A 267 -16.26 5.60 -0.04
C LEU A 267 -16.21 5.64 1.48
N THR A 268 -15.55 4.68 2.14
CA THR A 268 -15.48 4.61 3.61
C THR A 268 -14.22 5.23 4.22
N GLY A 269 -13.11 5.32 3.51
CA GLY A 269 -11.84 5.80 4.07
C GLY A 269 -10.95 6.46 3.02
N ASN A 270 -10.11 7.37 3.48
CA ASN A 270 -9.16 8.08 2.62
C ASN A 270 -7.73 7.57 2.87
N TYR A 271 -7.23 6.81 1.90
CA TYR A 271 -5.89 6.24 1.87
C TYR A 271 -4.98 6.95 0.87
N ASN A 272 -5.11 8.28 0.78
CA ASN A 272 -4.39 9.12 -0.16
C ASN A 272 -4.65 8.65 -1.61
N PHE A 273 -3.61 8.47 -2.43
CA PHE A 273 -3.72 7.98 -3.81
C PHE A 273 -3.71 6.45 -3.93
N PHE A 274 -3.65 5.68 -2.83
CA PHE A 274 -3.48 4.22 -2.86
C PHE A 274 -4.60 3.50 -3.63
N ASN A 275 -5.85 3.66 -3.21
CA ASN A 275 -6.98 2.95 -3.82
C ASN A 275 -7.19 3.35 -5.28
N MET A 276 -6.99 4.63 -5.59
CA MET A 276 -7.00 5.13 -6.97
C MET A 276 -5.91 4.42 -7.79
N LEU A 277 -4.69 4.35 -7.28
CA LEU A 277 -3.58 3.70 -7.96
C LEU A 277 -3.86 2.21 -8.17
N THR A 278 -4.49 1.52 -7.21
CA THR A 278 -4.92 0.12 -7.40
C THR A 278 -5.98 -0.04 -8.49
N ILE A 279 -6.93 0.89 -8.60
CA ILE A 279 -7.89 0.93 -9.73
C ILE A 279 -7.16 1.14 -11.07
N VAL A 280 -6.16 2.02 -11.08
CA VAL A 280 -5.31 2.30 -12.24
C VAL A 280 -4.52 1.04 -12.63
N LEU A 281 -3.98 0.28 -11.68
CA LEU A 281 -3.32 -1.01 -11.91
C LEU A 281 -4.31 -2.06 -12.44
N ALA A 282 -5.56 -2.06 -12.00
CA ALA A 282 -6.62 -2.94 -12.49
C ALA A 282 -6.90 -2.77 -13.99
N SER A 283 -6.59 -1.59 -14.58
CA SER A 283 -6.68 -1.41 -16.04
C SER A 283 -5.85 -2.42 -16.83
N SER A 284 -4.84 -3.06 -16.23
CA SER A 284 -4.05 -4.15 -16.83
C SER A 284 -4.85 -5.42 -17.16
N LEU A 285 -6.07 -5.53 -16.65
CA LEU A 285 -7.00 -6.63 -16.91
C LEU A 285 -7.97 -6.33 -18.06
N LEU A 286 -8.02 -5.07 -18.54
CA LEU A 286 -8.92 -4.64 -19.61
C LEU A 286 -8.34 -4.93 -21.00
N ASP A 287 -9.22 -5.34 -21.90
CA ASP A 287 -8.94 -5.48 -23.34
C ASP A 287 -9.45 -4.24 -24.11
N GLU A 288 -8.86 -3.97 -25.29
CA GLU A 288 -9.26 -2.83 -26.15
C GLU A 288 -10.75 -2.79 -26.47
N GLU A 289 -11.35 -3.94 -26.80
CA GLU A 289 -12.74 -3.97 -27.24
C GLU A 289 -13.69 -3.51 -26.12
N HIS A 290 -13.29 -3.67 -24.85
CA HIS A 290 -14.12 -3.27 -23.71
C HIS A 290 -14.12 -1.75 -23.55
N VAL A 291 -12.92 -1.16 -23.59
CA VAL A 291 -12.75 0.30 -23.50
C VAL A 291 -13.31 0.98 -24.76
N GLY A 292 -13.21 0.32 -25.91
CA GLY A 292 -13.80 0.65 -27.21
C GLY A 292 -15.31 0.88 -27.19
N ARG A 293 -16.04 -0.06 -26.57
CA ARG A 293 -17.51 -0.06 -26.51
C ARG A 293 -18.06 1.00 -25.55
N SER A 294 -17.39 1.25 -24.44
CA SER A 294 -17.82 2.24 -23.45
C SER A 294 -17.79 3.69 -23.98
N THR A 295 -16.91 4.00 -24.94
CA THR A 295 -16.76 5.34 -25.56
C THR A 295 -17.54 5.52 -26.88
N GLY A 296 -18.56 4.70 -27.13
CA GLY A 296 -19.56 4.97 -28.19
C GLY A 296 -19.15 4.64 -29.63
N ARG A 297 -17.99 4.04 -29.88
CA ARG A 297 -17.60 3.55 -31.23
C ARG A 297 -17.98 2.08 -31.39
N SER A 298 -19.28 1.83 -31.56
CA SER A 298 -19.79 0.50 -31.90
C SER A 298 -19.37 0.11 -33.32
N LYS A 299 -18.33 -0.74 -33.46
CA LYS A 299 -18.19 -1.56 -34.67
C LYS A 299 -19.42 -2.45 -34.73
N ARG A 300 -20.32 -2.16 -35.68
CA ARG A 300 -21.51 -2.93 -36.05
C ARG A 300 -21.14 -4.41 -36.05
N ARG A 301 -21.65 -5.17 -35.07
CA ARG A 301 -21.42 -6.61 -35.01
C ARG A 301 -22.18 -7.22 -36.17
N ASN A 302 -21.45 -7.74 -37.16
CA ASN A 302 -22.05 -8.49 -38.25
C ASN A 302 -22.67 -9.75 -37.62
N THR A 303 -24.00 -9.75 -37.45
CA THR A 303 -24.77 -10.88 -36.94
C THR A 303 -24.90 -11.92 -38.04
N GLY A 304 -23.79 -12.58 -38.37
CA GLY A 304 -23.83 -13.88 -39.04
C GLY A 304 -24.02 -14.94 -37.97
N SER A 305 -25.23 -15.49 -37.87
CA SER A 305 -25.56 -16.64 -37.03
C SER A 305 -24.83 -17.89 -37.53
N TRP A 306 -23.59 -18.06 -37.11
CA TRP A 306 -22.87 -19.34 -37.17
C TRP A 306 -23.11 -20.08 -35.86
N PRO A 307 -23.21 -21.42 -35.85
CA PRO A 307 -23.32 -22.18 -34.60
C PRO A 307 -22.12 -21.84 -33.70
N PRO A 308 -22.30 -21.78 -32.36
CA PRO A 308 -21.20 -21.45 -31.47
C PRO A 308 -20.06 -22.44 -31.72
N SER A 309 -18.90 -21.93 -32.10
CA SER A 309 -17.71 -22.76 -32.24
C SER A 309 -17.46 -23.55 -30.96
N LEU A 310 -16.95 -24.78 -31.05
CA LEU A 310 -16.59 -25.62 -29.90
C LEU A 310 -15.79 -24.84 -28.83
N ARG A 311 -14.91 -23.92 -29.28
CA ARG A 311 -14.15 -23.01 -28.41
C ARG A 311 -15.04 -22.08 -27.58
N SER A 312 -16.10 -21.52 -28.17
CA SER A 312 -17.07 -20.68 -27.46
C SER A 312 -17.82 -21.48 -26.40
N PHE A 313 -18.28 -22.68 -26.74
CA PHE A 313 -18.97 -23.55 -25.77
C PHE A 313 -18.05 -23.94 -24.61
N LEU A 314 -16.83 -24.41 -24.90
CA LEU A 314 -15.82 -24.74 -23.88
C LEU A 314 -15.48 -23.53 -23.00
N SER A 315 -15.40 -22.33 -23.57
CA SER A 315 -15.11 -21.11 -22.80
C SER A 315 -16.23 -20.75 -21.81
N VAL A 316 -17.49 -20.95 -22.20
CA VAL A 316 -18.66 -20.71 -21.33
C VAL A 316 -18.73 -21.78 -20.25
N LEU A 317 -18.46 -23.04 -20.58
CA LEU A 317 -18.42 -24.12 -19.60
C LEU A 317 -17.33 -23.88 -18.55
N LEU A 318 -16.12 -23.48 -18.98
CA LEU A 318 -15.02 -23.17 -18.07
C LEU A 318 -15.32 -21.94 -17.21
N GLU A 319 -16.00 -20.93 -17.75
CA GLU A 319 -16.49 -19.76 -17.01
C GLU A 319 -17.47 -20.16 -15.90
N LEU A 320 -18.54 -20.89 -16.26
CA LEU A 320 -19.54 -21.36 -15.29
C LEU A 320 -18.94 -22.28 -14.23
N SER A 321 -18.02 -23.17 -14.64
CA SER A 321 -17.28 -24.03 -13.73
C SER A 321 -16.44 -23.22 -12.75
N THR A 322 -15.73 -22.19 -13.22
CA THR A 322 -14.92 -21.31 -12.37
C THR A 322 -15.79 -20.58 -11.33
N TYR A 323 -16.92 -20.00 -11.75
CA TYR A 323 -17.84 -19.34 -10.82
C TYR A 323 -18.46 -20.30 -9.81
N SER A 324 -18.84 -21.50 -10.26
CA SER A 324 -19.39 -22.55 -9.39
C SER A 324 -18.36 -23.02 -8.37
N LEU A 325 -17.10 -23.22 -8.78
CA LEU A 325 -16.00 -23.60 -7.90
C LEU A 325 -15.69 -22.50 -6.89
N LEU A 326 -15.62 -21.23 -7.32
CA LEU A 326 -15.40 -20.11 -6.41
C LEU A 326 -16.52 -20.03 -5.36
N LEU A 327 -17.78 -20.14 -5.78
CA LEU A 327 -18.91 -20.12 -4.87
C LEU A 327 -18.90 -21.31 -3.92
N TYR A 328 -18.73 -22.52 -4.45
CA TYR A 328 -18.69 -23.76 -3.67
C TYR A 328 -17.60 -23.72 -2.60
N TRP A 329 -16.36 -23.38 -2.97
CA TRP A 329 -15.27 -23.32 -2.02
C TRP A 329 -15.41 -22.17 -1.03
N SER A 330 -16.00 -21.04 -1.44
CA SER A 330 -16.32 -19.96 -0.50
C SER A 330 -17.31 -20.44 0.56
N ILE A 331 -18.37 -21.17 0.17
CA ILE A 331 -19.35 -21.74 1.10
C ILE A 331 -18.68 -22.71 2.06
N GLN A 332 -17.82 -23.60 1.55
CA GLN A 332 -17.14 -24.61 2.34
C GLN A 332 -16.13 -24.01 3.32
N TYR A 333 -15.20 -23.17 2.85
CA TYR A 333 -14.13 -22.62 3.70
C TYR A 333 -14.61 -21.57 4.71
N PHE A 334 -15.72 -20.90 4.45
CA PHE A 334 -16.31 -19.91 5.36
C PHE A 334 -17.60 -20.37 6.02
N GLY A 335 -17.89 -21.68 5.97
CA GLY A 335 -19.00 -22.32 6.69
C GLY A 335 -20.30 -21.55 6.56
N MET A 336 -20.65 -21.14 5.34
CA MET A 336 -21.79 -20.26 5.09
C MET A 336 -23.09 -21.06 5.15
N GLU A 337 -23.89 -20.79 6.18
CA GLU A 337 -25.17 -21.46 6.43
C GLU A 337 -26.30 -20.43 6.54
N ILE A 338 -27.44 -20.73 5.93
CA ILE A 338 -28.65 -19.89 6.04
C ILE A 338 -29.47 -20.40 7.21
N ASN A 339 -29.51 -19.61 8.28
CA ASN A 339 -30.41 -19.89 9.40
C ASN A 339 -31.82 -19.45 9.02
N TRP A 340 -32.64 -20.40 8.54
CA TRP A 340 -33.99 -20.12 8.04
C TRP A 340 -34.95 -19.55 9.09
N GLU A 341 -34.76 -19.88 10.36
CA GLU A 341 -35.57 -19.37 11.46
C GLU A 341 -35.34 -17.87 11.67
N LYS A 342 -34.07 -17.46 11.67
CA LYS A 342 -33.68 -16.04 11.87
C LYS A 342 -33.64 -15.25 10.56
N ARG A 343 -33.71 -15.94 9.41
CA ARG A 343 -33.43 -15.39 8.07
C ARG A 343 -32.07 -14.67 7.99
N LEU A 344 -31.07 -15.18 8.71
CA LEU A 344 -29.73 -14.61 8.78
C LEU A 344 -28.71 -15.56 8.14
N LEU A 345 -27.70 -14.98 7.50
CA LEU A 345 -26.53 -15.71 7.02
C LEU A 345 -25.51 -15.82 8.14
N GLU A 346 -25.21 -17.04 8.57
CA GLU A 346 -24.14 -17.32 9.50
C GLU A 346 -22.87 -17.68 8.72
N SER A 347 -21.71 -17.20 9.19
CA SER A 347 -20.42 -17.46 8.56
C SER A 347 -19.34 -17.59 9.62
N LYS A 348 -18.45 -18.57 9.42
CA LYS A 348 -17.32 -18.88 10.31
C LYS A 348 -16.19 -19.48 9.49
N VAL A 349 -14.95 -19.17 9.82
CA VAL A 349 -13.81 -19.83 9.17
C VAL A 349 -13.84 -21.33 9.51
N ALA A 350 -13.88 -22.17 8.48
CA ALA A 350 -14.04 -23.63 8.60
C ALA A 350 -12.72 -24.40 8.40
N PHE A 351 -11.59 -23.70 8.36
CA PHE A 351 -10.25 -24.26 8.27
C PHE A 351 -9.38 -23.76 9.42
N THR A 352 -8.31 -24.50 9.73
CA THR A 352 -7.36 -24.17 10.80
C THR A 352 -6.20 -23.33 10.27
N TYR A 353 -5.48 -22.67 11.18
CA TYR A 353 -4.23 -21.96 10.83
C TYR A 353 -3.20 -22.91 10.19
N HIS A 354 -3.09 -24.14 10.70
CA HIS A 354 -2.14 -25.11 10.17
C HIS A 354 -2.47 -25.47 8.72
N GLU A 355 -3.73 -25.84 8.45
CA GLU A 355 -4.20 -26.15 7.08
C GLU A 355 -3.96 -24.98 6.13
N PHE A 356 -4.23 -23.75 6.57
CA PHE A 356 -3.97 -22.54 5.79
C PHE A 356 -2.47 -22.38 5.48
N THR A 357 -1.60 -22.55 6.46
CA THR A 357 -0.15 -22.45 6.22
C THR A 357 0.38 -23.56 5.31
N THR A 358 -0.13 -24.78 5.44
CA THR A 358 0.21 -25.90 4.54
C THR A 358 -0.24 -25.60 3.11
N TRP A 359 -1.46 -25.09 2.94
CA TRP A 359 -1.96 -24.64 1.64
C TRP A 359 -1.10 -23.52 1.06
N LEU A 360 -0.73 -22.53 1.88
CA LEU A 360 0.07 -21.39 1.45
C LEU A 360 1.46 -21.82 0.96
N ARG A 361 2.11 -22.74 1.68
CA ARG A 361 3.36 -23.40 1.24
C ARG A 361 3.19 -24.12 -0.09
N ALA A 362 2.11 -24.89 -0.22
CA ALA A 362 1.84 -25.65 -1.44
C ALA A 362 1.54 -24.76 -2.65
N VAL A 363 0.93 -23.58 -2.47
CA VAL A 363 0.44 -22.74 -3.59
C VAL A 363 1.44 -21.66 -4.02
N THR A 364 2.34 -21.21 -3.14
CA THR A 364 3.21 -20.05 -3.40
C THR A 364 4.11 -20.24 -4.63
N LEU A 365 4.85 -21.35 -4.72
CA LEU A 365 5.72 -21.63 -5.87
C LEU A 365 4.95 -21.98 -7.14
N PRO A 366 3.85 -22.77 -7.11
CA PRO A 366 3.00 -22.94 -8.28
C PRO A 366 2.43 -21.63 -8.83
N LEU A 367 2.09 -20.64 -8.00
CA LEU A 367 1.67 -19.32 -8.46
C LEU A 367 2.80 -18.57 -9.17
N VAL A 368 4.04 -18.66 -8.66
CA VAL A 368 5.23 -18.15 -9.36
C VAL A 368 5.40 -18.85 -10.71
N GLY A 369 5.24 -20.17 -10.75
CA GLY A 369 5.29 -20.95 -11.99
C GLY A 369 4.22 -20.55 -13.00
N LEU A 370 2.97 -20.37 -12.55
CA LEU A 370 1.86 -19.87 -13.37
C LEU A 370 2.17 -18.49 -13.94
N ALA A 371 2.69 -17.58 -13.12
CA ALA A 371 3.09 -16.24 -13.55
C ALA A 371 4.24 -16.31 -14.58
N PHE A 372 5.25 -17.13 -14.33
CA PHE A 372 6.37 -17.34 -15.26
C PHE A 372 5.90 -17.89 -16.61
N LEU A 373 5.01 -18.88 -16.62
CA LEU A 373 4.42 -19.43 -17.85
C LEU A 373 3.59 -18.36 -18.59
N SER A 374 2.82 -17.56 -17.85
CA SER A 374 2.04 -16.45 -18.43
C SER A 374 2.93 -15.37 -19.05
N LEU A 375 4.00 -14.96 -18.38
CA LEU A 375 4.98 -14.01 -18.92
C LEU A 375 5.71 -14.58 -20.13
N SER A 376 6.15 -15.84 -20.06
CA SER A 376 6.82 -16.53 -21.16
C SER A 376 5.94 -16.57 -22.41
N TRP A 377 4.64 -16.84 -22.23
CA TRP A 377 3.68 -16.79 -23.32
C TRP A 377 3.58 -15.39 -23.96
N GLU A 378 3.51 -14.32 -23.16
CA GLU A 378 3.48 -12.94 -23.67
C GLU A 378 4.77 -12.57 -24.40
N ILE A 379 5.93 -13.01 -23.91
CA ILE A 379 7.23 -12.78 -24.56
C ILE A 379 7.29 -13.49 -25.92
N LEU A 380 6.86 -14.76 -25.98
CA LEU A 380 6.82 -15.53 -27.22
C LEU A 380 5.80 -14.98 -28.22
N ALA A 381 4.62 -14.55 -27.75
CA ALA A 381 3.63 -13.90 -28.58
C ALA A 381 4.14 -12.55 -29.14
N ALA A 382 4.84 -11.76 -28.33
CA ALA A 382 5.47 -10.52 -28.76
C ALA A 382 6.60 -10.78 -29.78
N MET A 383 7.41 -11.82 -29.58
CA MET A 383 8.44 -12.27 -30.53
C MET A 383 7.83 -12.62 -31.88
N TYR A 384 6.74 -13.39 -31.90
CA TYR A 384 6.03 -13.73 -33.13
C TYR A 384 5.52 -12.48 -33.85
N ARG A 385 4.93 -11.52 -33.11
CA ARG A 385 4.46 -10.25 -33.70
C ARG A 385 5.61 -9.42 -34.28
N CYS A 386 6.78 -9.41 -33.66
CA CYS A 386 7.98 -8.77 -34.21
C CYS A 386 8.41 -9.43 -35.51
N ALA A 387 8.36 -10.76 -35.59
CA ALA A 387 8.73 -11.51 -36.78
C ALA A 387 7.81 -11.23 -37.98
N CYS A 388 6.55 -10.86 -37.73
CA CYS A 388 5.54 -10.50 -38.73
C CYS A 388 5.62 -9.05 -39.25
N VAL A 389 6.51 -8.21 -38.70
CA VAL A 389 6.69 -6.82 -39.17
C VAL A 389 7.28 -6.81 -40.59
N ARG A 390 6.72 -5.97 -41.46
CA ARG A 390 7.20 -5.83 -42.85
C ARG A 390 8.44 -4.93 -42.91
N GLY A 391 9.42 -5.33 -43.71
CA GLY A 391 10.68 -4.59 -43.93
C GLY A 391 11.80 -5.01 -42.98
N CYS A 392 13.01 -5.16 -43.51
CA CYS A 392 14.18 -5.67 -42.76
C CYS A 392 14.57 -4.74 -41.60
N PHE A 393 14.66 -3.43 -41.86
CA PHE A 393 15.03 -2.44 -40.84
C PHE A 393 14.02 -2.38 -39.68
N TRP A 394 12.73 -2.31 -39.98
CA TRP A 394 11.67 -2.26 -38.96
C TRP A 394 11.56 -3.56 -38.18
N LYS A 395 11.81 -4.70 -38.82
CA LYS A 395 11.90 -6.00 -38.15
C LYS A 395 13.09 -6.02 -37.18
N LEU A 396 14.28 -5.61 -37.61
CA LEU A 396 15.47 -5.54 -36.75
C LEU A 396 15.24 -4.61 -35.54
N TRP A 397 14.68 -3.42 -35.78
CA TRP A 397 14.36 -2.46 -34.73
C TRP A 397 13.31 -2.99 -33.75
N ALA A 398 12.25 -3.61 -34.24
CA ALA A 398 11.23 -4.25 -33.40
C ALA A 398 11.80 -5.39 -32.57
N THR A 399 12.68 -6.22 -33.16
CA THR A 399 13.35 -7.30 -32.43
C THR A 399 14.30 -6.77 -31.36
N LEU A 400 15.05 -5.71 -31.64
CA LEU A 400 15.94 -5.07 -30.65
C LEU A 400 15.13 -4.53 -29.46
N GLN A 401 14.03 -3.82 -29.73
CA GLN A 401 13.14 -3.34 -28.68
C GLN A 401 12.54 -4.50 -27.87
N TRP A 402 12.08 -5.56 -28.54
CA TRP A 402 11.56 -6.74 -27.86
C TRP A 402 12.61 -7.38 -26.94
N VAL A 403 13.85 -7.56 -27.39
CA VAL A 403 14.94 -8.11 -26.55
C VAL A 403 15.13 -7.26 -25.29
N ILE A 404 15.21 -5.93 -25.44
CA ILE A 404 15.44 -5.01 -24.32
C ILE A 404 14.29 -5.11 -23.30
N PHE A 405 13.04 -4.99 -23.76
CA PHE A 405 11.88 -4.99 -22.86
C PHE A 405 11.57 -6.37 -22.28
N ALA A 406 11.81 -7.46 -23.02
CA ALA A 406 11.72 -8.81 -22.48
C ALA A 406 12.76 -9.05 -21.38
N THR A 407 14.01 -8.60 -21.61
CA THR A 407 15.08 -8.70 -20.60
C THR A 407 14.75 -7.88 -19.36
N ALA A 408 14.30 -6.63 -19.53
CA ALA A 408 13.85 -5.80 -18.42
C ALA A 408 12.68 -6.44 -17.65
N ALA A 409 11.69 -6.98 -18.34
CA ALA A 409 10.54 -7.64 -17.73
C ALA A 409 10.93 -8.90 -16.95
N MET A 410 11.80 -9.74 -17.52
CA MET A 410 12.35 -10.91 -16.83
C MET A 410 13.16 -10.51 -15.59
N GLY A 411 13.96 -9.45 -15.67
CA GLY A 411 14.72 -8.92 -14.54
C GLY A 411 13.82 -8.42 -13.42
N VAL A 412 12.84 -7.58 -13.73
CA VAL A 412 11.86 -7.04 -12.76
C VAL A 412 11.03 -8.17 -12.14
N PHE A 413 10.57 -9.12 -12.95
CA PHE A 413 9.87 -10.30 -12.46
C PHE A 413 10.74 -11.09 -11.49
N ALA A 414 11.99 -11.40 -11.85
CA ALA A 414 12.91 -12.15 -11.00
C ALA A 414 13.14 -11.46 -9.64
N ILE A 415 13.53 -10.18 -9.62
CA ILE A 415 13.78 -9.47 -8.36
C ILE A 415 12.50 -9.35 -7.51
N SER A 416 11.32 -9.27 -8.12
CA SER A 416 10.03 -9.19 -7.40
C SER A 416 9.64 -10.50 -6.70
N LEU A 417 10.27 -11.63 -7.05
CA LEU A 417 10.01 -12.92 -6.39
C LEU A 417 10.43 -12.91 -4.93
N VAL A 418 11.49 -12.17 -4.58
CA VAL A 418 11.98 -12.06 -3.19
C VAL A 418 10.92 -11.45 -2.28
N PRO A 419 10.42 -10.21 -2.51
CA PRO A 419 9.40 -9.62 -1.65
C PRO A 419 8.05 -10.35 -1.73
N PHE A 420 7.73 -11.01 -2.85
CA PHE A 420 6.51 -11.82 -2.96
C PHE A 420 6.57 -13.08 -2.08
N THR A 421 7.69 -13.79 -2.10
CA THR A 421 7.85 -15.03 -1.33
C THR A 421 8.07 -14.80 0.17
N TYR A 422 8.32 -13.57 0.64
CA TYR A 422 8.32 -13.28 2.09
C TYR A 422 7.00 -13.60 2.81
N ILE A 423 5.91 -13.73 2.06
CA ILE A 423 4.64 -14.22 2.58
C ILE A 423 4.78 -15.64 3.16
N GLU A 424 5.70 -16.45 2.61
CA GLU A 424 6.13 -17.71 3.22
C GLU A 424 7.65 -17.93 3.15
N GLN A 425 8.27 -17.88 4.32
CA GLN A 425 9.72 -17.87 4.52
C GLN A 425 10.43 -19.10 3.94
N GLU A 426 9.80 -20.28 4.00
CA GLU A 426 10.38 -21.52 3.45
C GLU A 426 10.50 -21.47 1.92
N SER A 427 9.51 -20.88 1.23
CA SER A 427 9.55 -20.68 -0.22
C SER A 427 10.59 -19.63 -0.63
N ASN A 428 10.79 -18.60 0.21
CA ASN A 428 11.80 -17.56 -0.03
C ASN A 428 13.24 -18.13 0.02
N GLY A 429 13.50 -19.07 0.94
CA GLY A 429 14.79 -19.76 1.04
C GLY A 429 15.11 -20.68 -0.15
N GLN A 430 14.10 -21.12 -0.90
CA GLN A 430 14.28 -21.96 -2.10
C GLN A 430 14.61 -21.17 -3.37
N LEU A 431 14.53 -19.83 -3.33
CA LEU A 431 14.89 -18.99 -4.47
C LEU A 431 16.41 -19.05 -4.73
N TRP A 432 16.77 -18.96 -6.01
CA TRP A 432 18.18 -18.94 -6.42
C TRP A 432 18.94 -17.77 -5.76
N PRO A 433 20.12 -17.99 -5.14
CA PRO A 433 20.86 -16.93 -4.45
C PRO A 433 21.20 -15.70 -5.30
N GLY A 434 21.37 -15.88 -6.62
CA GLY A 434 21.58 -14.77 -7.55
C GLY A 434 20.40 -13.78 -7.59
N ILE A 435 19.17 -14.26 -7.36
CA ILE A 435 17.97 -13.40 -7.28
C ILE A 435 18.00 -12.56 -6.01
N HIS A 436 18.41 -13.15 -4.88
CA HIS A 436 18.58 -12.42 -3.62
C HIS A 436 19.65 -11.33 -3.71
N GLN A 437 20.79 -11.64 -4.34
CA GLN A 437 21.85 -10.66 -4.59
C GLN A 437 21.37 -9.53 -5.52
N ALA A 438 20.67 -9.87 -6.59
CA ALA A 438 20.10 -8.88 -7.52
C ALA A 438 19.08 -7.98 -6.82
N PHE A 439 18.18 -8.54 -6.01
CA PHE A 439 17.23 -7.76 -5.21
C PHE A 439 17.95 -6.84 -4.22
N GLY A 440 18.92 -7.35 -3.44
CA GLY A 440 19.69 -6.55 -2.49
C GLY A 440 20.45 -5.39 -3.16
N ALA A 441 20.96 -5.62 -4.38
CA ALA A 441 21.65 -4.59 -5.14
C ALA A 441 20.74 -3.43 -5.60
N VAL A 442 19.42 -3.64 -5.71
CA VAL A 442 18.47 -2.63 -6.22
C VAL A 442 17.40 -2.22 -5.20
N GLN A 443 17.41 -2.78 -3.99
CA GLN A 443 16.40 -2.52 -2.97
C GLN A 443 16.31 -1.03 -2.59
N HIS A 444 17.45 -0.33 -2.55
CA HIS A 444 17.52 1.10 -2.28
C HIS A 444 16.76 1.95 -3.32
N LEU A 445 16.55 1.43 -4.53
CA LEU A 445 15.79 2.10 -5.60
C LEU A 445 14.28 1.87 -5.49
N GLN A 446 13.81 1.01 -4.59
CA GLN A 446 12.37 0.70 -4.42
C GLN A 446 11.68 0.21 -5.71
N LEU A 447 12.42 -0.49 -6.58
CA LEU A 447 11.88 -1.03 -7.84
C LEU A 447 10.81 -2.08 -7.62
N VAL A 448 10.92 -2.85 -6.53
CA VAL A 448 9.99 -3.91 -6.14
C VAL A 448 9.85 -3.95 -4.63
N ASN A 449 8.62 -4.06 -4.13
CA ASN A 449 8.32 -3.96 -2.69
C ASN A 449 7.40 -5.09 -2.21
N SER A 450 7.32 -5.25 -0.89
CA SER A 450 6.39 -6.16 -0.21
C SER A 450 5.14 -5.41 0.25
N TYR A 451 4.01 -6.13 0.31
CA TYR A 451 2.70 -5.56 0.61
C TYR A 451 2.03 -6.32 1.75
N GLY A 452 1.31 -5.61 2.62
CA GLY A 452 0.77 -6.20 3.85
C GLY A 452 -0.11 -5.28 4.69
N LEU A 453 -0.86 -4.38 4.07
CA LEU A 453 -1.76 -3.45 4.76
C LEU A 453 -2.86 -4.18 5.56
N PHE A 454 -3.21 -3.59 6.71
CA PHE A 454 -4.23 -4.08 7.65
C PHE A 454 -4.04 -5.52 8.12
N ARG A 455 -2.78 -5.96 8.24
CA ARG A 455 -2.42 -7.27 8.78
C ARG A 455 -3.12 -7.55 10.12
N ARG A 456 -3.15 -6.57 11.03
CA ARG A 456 -3.89 -6.60 12.30
C ARG A 456 -4.74 -5.33 12.41
N MET A 457 -5.98 -5.47 12.88
CA MET A 457 -6.83 -4.31 13.15
C MET A 457 -6.32 -3.55 14.37
N THR A 458 -6.27 -2.22 14.26
CA THR A 458 -5.90 -1.32 15.35
C THR A 458 -6.92 -1.42 16.48
N GLY A 459 -6.47 -1.37 17.73
CA GLY A 459 -7.34 -1.44 18.92
C GLY A 459 -7.73 -2.85 19.37
N VAL A 460 -7.38 -3.90 18.62
CA VAL A 460 -7.62 -5.30 19.04
C VAL A 460 -6.68 -5.69 20.18
N GLY A 461 -7.25 -5.77 21.40
CA GLY A 461 -6.52 -5.98 22.65
C GLY A 461 -6.23 -4.68 23.43
N GLY A 462 -6.84 -3.56 23.04
CA GLY A 462 -6.56 -2.24 23.58
C GLY A 462 -5.51 -1.48 22.79
N ARG A 463 -5.26 -0.21 23.18
CA ARG A 463 -4.19 0.63 22.65
C ARG A 463 -3.28 1.03 23.82
N PRO A 464 -2.34 0.18 24.24
CA PRO A 464 -1.38 0.54 25.29
C PRO A 464 -0.37 1.51 24.68
N GLU A 465 -0.75 2.78 24.51
CA GLU A 465 0.16 3.81 23.99
C GLU A 465 1.24 4.16 25.01
N VAL A 466 0.90 4.06 26.30
CA VAL A 466 1.80 4.24 27.44
C VAL A 466 1.43 3.23 28.52
N VAL A 467 2.35 2.32 28.84
CA VAL A 467 2.26 1.45 30.02
C VAL A 467 3.02 2.15 31.13
N LEU A 468 2.30 2.77 32.06
CA LEU A 468 2.91 3.36 33.25
C LEU A 468 3.11 2.26 34.28
N GLU A 469 4.35 1.89 34.52
CA GLU A 469 4.70 0.94 35.56
C GLU A 469 5.21 1.70 36.79
N GLY A 470 4.61 1.40 37.94
CA GLY A 470 5.01 1.94 39.23
C GLY A 470 5.65 0.85 40.08
N SER A 471 6.72 1.19 40.79
CA SER A 471 7.36 0.33 41.78
C SER A 471 7.57 1.08 43.08
N TYR A 472 7.15 0.49 44.20
CA TYR A 472 7.38 1.05 45.54
C TYR A 472 8.71 0.61 46.15
N ASP A 473 9.25 -0.52 45.70
CA ASP A 473 10.48 -1.14 46.22
C ASP A 473 11.67 -1.03 45.24
N GLY A 474 11.44 -0.55 44.01
CA GLY A 474 12.41 -0.51 42.92
C GLY A 474 12.75 -1.88 42.33
N GLN A 475 12.06 -2.95 42.75
CA GLN A 475 12.31 -4.34 42.34
C GLN A 475 11.10 -4.97 41.66
N SER A 476 9.89 -4.72 42.17
CA SER A 476 8.64 -5.18 41.60
C SER A 476 7.92 -4.03 40.89
N TRP A 477 7.73 -4.17 39.59
CA TRP A 477 7.07 -3.18 38.75
C TRP A 477 5.65 -3.65 38.45
N THR A 478 4.67 -2.79 38.71
CA THR A 478 3.25 -3.09 38.48
C THR A 478 2.65 -2.09 37.52
N VAL A 479 1.85 -2.58 36.56
CA VAL A 479 1.18 -1.73 35.58
C VAL A 479 0.09 -0.93 36.29
N SER A 480 0.28 0.38 36.38
CA SER A 480 -0.74 1.34 36.80
C SER A 480 -1.69 1.57 35.64
N THR A 481 -2.81 0.83 35.62
CA THR A 481 -3.95 1.21 34.80
C THR A 481 -4.59 2.45 35.43
N GLY A 482 -4.32 3.64 34.88
CA GLY A 482 -5.05 4.85 35.26
C GLY A 482 -6.56 4.65 35.07
N PRO A 483 -7.42 5.35 35.83
CA PRO A 483 -8.86 5.11 35.79
C PRO A 483 -9.41 5.49 34.41
N SER A 484 -9.55 4.48 33.54
CA SER A 484 -10.41 4.56 32.38
C SER A 484 -11.84 4.66 32.91
N GLY A 485 -12.55 5.72 32.53
CA GLY A 485 -13.92 5.94 32.96
C GLY A 485 -14.80 4.76 32.59
N GLY A 486 -15.28 4.03 33.59
CA GLY A 486 -16.22 2.93 33.38
C GLY A 486 -16.43 2.07 34.62
N LYS A 487 -17.55 2.31 35.30
CA LYS A 487 -18.37 1.40 36.12
C LYS A 487 -17.64 0.41 37.04
N GLY A 488 -17.86 0.58 38.34
CA GLY A 488 -17.26 -0.19 39.42
C GLY A 488 -17.42 -1.72 39.31
N PRO A 489 -16.45 -2.48 39.86
CA PRO A 489 -16.47 -3.93 39.80
C PRO A 489 -17.27 -4.54 40.96
N SER A 490 -18.20 -5.43 40.62
CA SER A 490 -18.72 -6.46 41.53
C SER A 490 -17.62 -7.50 41.75
N GLY A 491 -17.20 -7.66 43.01
CA GLY A 491 -16.11 -8.53 43.40
C GLY A 491 -16.49 -10.00 43.65
N SER A 492 -15.45 -10.84 43.60
CA SER A 492 -15.19 -12.06 44.38
C SER A 492 -13.90 -12.64 43.76
N SER A 493 -12.85 -13.04 44.46
CA SER A 493 -12.78 -13.85 45.66
C SER A 493 -11.30 -14.00 46.08
N SER A 494 -10.99 -13.98 47.38
CA SER A 494 -9.82 -14.62 48.02
C SER A 494 -9.88 -14.43 49.55
N PRO A 495 -9.25 -15.29 50.39
CA PRO A 495 -9.97 -16.09 51.38
C PRO A 495 -9.83 -15.67 52.86
N THR A 496 -10.82 -16.13 53.64
CA THR A 496 -10.88 -16.48 55.08
C THR A 496 -9.69 -16.18 56.01
N LEU A 497 -9.96 -15.40 57.08
CA LEU A 497 -9.95 -15.83 58.50
C LEU A 497 -10.61 -14.76 59.40
N PRO A 498 -11.17 -15.12 60.57
CA PRO A 498 -12.30 -14.41 61.16
C PRO A 498 -11.92 -13.46 62.30
N SER A 499 -12.63 -12.34 62.43
CA SER A 499 -12.89 -11.75 63.75
C SER A 499 -14.32 -11.23 63.83
N THR A 500 -15.02 -11.74 64.82
CA THR A 500 -16.39 -11.44 65.21
C THR A 500 -16.40 -10.31 66.24
N ALA A 501 -17.12 -9.21 65.95
CA ALA A 501 -17.80 -8.34 66.92
C ALA A 501 -18.52 -7.22 66.11
N LYS A 502 -19.80 -7.34 65.75
CA LYS A 502 -21.02 -6.97 66.50
C LYS A 502 -21.07 -5.53 67.04
N ALA A 503 -22.16 -4.86 66.63
CA ALA A 503 -22.85 -3.72 67.29
C ALA A 503 -22.15 -2.35 67.18
N THR A 504 -22.78 -1.21 66.87
CA THR A 504 -24.20 -0.79 66.93
C THR A 504 -24.33 0.60 66.27
N THR A 505 -25.50 0.87 65.68
CA THR A 505 -26.34 2.10 65.69
C THR A 505 -25.81 3.31 66.50
N ASP A 506 -26.08 4.59 66.21
CA ASP A 506 -27.15 5.28 65.49
C ASP A 506 -26.85 6.81 65.46
N HIS A 507 -27.63 7.56 64.67
CA HIS A 507 -27.90 9.02 64.77
C HIS A 507 -26.75 10.02 64.47
N GLY A 508 -26.91 11.12 63.73
CA GLY A 508 -28.09 11.86 63.27
C GLY A 508 -28.12 13.27 63.85
N ALA A 509 -27.67 14.31 63.12
CA ALA A 509 -28.04 15.74 63.21
C ALA A 509 -27.04 16.58 62.37
N LYS A 510 -27.39 17.12 61.19
CA LYS A 510 -28.09 18.39 60.87
C LYS A 510 -27.50 19.69 61.46
N ALA A 511 -27.17 20.57 60.49
CA ALA A 511 -27.24 22.04 60.46
C ALA A 511 -26.02 22.86 60.89
N SER A 512 -25.37 23.52 59.91
CA SER A 512 -25.41 24.99 59.75
C SER A 512 -24.47 25.48 58.63
N SER A 513 -25.02 26.18 57.65
CA SER A 513 -24.32 27.10 56.74
C SER A 513 -24.52 28.54 57.29
N PRO A 514 -23.63 29.51 57.02
CA PRO A 514 -23.88 30.39 55.87
C PRO A 514 -22.65 30.88 55.08
N ARG A 515 -22.88 30.97 53.76
CA ARG A 515 -22.51 32.03 52.80
C ARG A 515 -21.03 32.36 52.51
N GLY A 516 -20.70 32.30 51.21
CA GLY A 516 -19.56 33.04 50.65
C GLY A 516 -19.19 32.76 49.18
N VAL A 517 -20.09 33.10 48.24
CA VAL A 517 -19.81 33.58 46.86
C VAL A 517 -19.31 32.59 45.77
N ASN A 518 -20.26 32.25 44.89
CA ASN A 518 -20.26 32.21 43.41
C ASN A 518 -18.95 32.12 42.61
N THR A 519 -18.90 31.15 41.69
CA THR A 519 -19.19 31.40 40.26
C THR A 519 -19.52 30.09 39.52
N ALA A 520 -20.63 30.10 38.78
CA ALA A 520 -21.11 29.05 37.90
C ALA A 520 -20.89 29.44 36.43
N GLY A 521 -20.71 28.44 35.57
CA GLY A 521 -20.77 28.53 34.10
C GLY A 521 -20.49 27.15 33.54
N THR A 522 -21.49 26.26 33.41
CA THR A 522 -22.41 26.13 32.27
C THR A 522 -21.67 26.16 30.92
N VAL A 523 -21.31 24.97 30.42
CA VAL A 523 -20.86 24.77 29.04
C VAL A 523 -22.09 24.46 28.18
N THR A 524 -22.54 25.47 27.45
CA THR A 524 -23.56 25.37 26.42
C THR A 524 -22.95 24.87 25.12
N ALA A 525 -23.57 23.85 24.52
CA ALA A 525 -23.30 23.38 23.19
C ALA A 525 -23.65 24.43 22.12
N ALA A 526 -22.79 24.61 21.13
CA ALA A 526 -23.13 25.30 19.89
C ALA A 526 -22.36 24.66 18.71
N LEU A 527 -23.13 24.04 17.81
CA LEU A 527 -22.78 23.91 16.39
C LEU A 527 -22.77 25.31 15.75
N PRO A 528 -21.96 25.56 14.72
CA PRO A 528 -22.58 25.64 13.39
C PRO A 528 -21.72 25.10 12.23
N TRP A 529 -22.43 24.79 11.15
CA TRP A 529 -21.94 24.38 9.84
C TRP A 529 -21.51 25.56 8.95
N ALA A 530 -20.43 25.34 8.19
CA ALA A 530 -20.17 25.75 6.79
C ALA A 530 -19.82 27.26 6.47
N PRO A 531 -19.40 27.61 5.23
CA PRO A 531 -17.99 27.64 4.78
C PRO A 531 -17.59 28.99 4.11
N VAL A 532 -16.32 29.45 4.15
CA VAL A 532 -15.86 30.64 3.36
C VAL A 532 -14.38 30.54 2.91
N PRO A 533 -13.99 31.08 1.73
CA PRO A 533 -12.71 30.83 1.03
C PRO A 533 -11.78 32.08 0.91
N ILE A 534 -10.63 31.92 0.21
CA ILE A 534 -9.85 32.93 -0.55
C ILE A 534 -8.81 33.86 0.16
N LEU A 535 -7.56 33.78 -0.34
CA LEU A 535 -6.47 34.76 -0.57
C LEU A 535 -6.05 35.87 0.44
N SER A 536 -4.71 35.90 0.61
CA SER A 536 -3.75 37.04 0.46
C SER A 536 -3.19 37.79 1.68
N THR A 537 -1.90 38.17 1.49
CA THR A 537 -1.03 39.20 2.13
C THR A 537 0.07 38.63 3.06
N LEU A 538 1.38 38.60 2.71
CA LEU A 538 2.39 39.65 2.47
C LEU A 538 2.43 40.73 3.59
N TRP A 539 3.45 40.71 4.47
CA TRP A 539 4.56 41.69 4.55
C TRP A 539 5.42 41.56 5.85
N GLY A 540 6.73 41.88 5.76
CA GLY A 540 7.57 42.42 6.86
C GLY A 540 8.48 41.41 7.59
N ARG A 541 9.69 41.10 7.12
CA ARG A 541 11.02 41.75 7.34
C ARG A 541 11.55 41.83 8.78
N ASN A 542 12.75 41.22 8.91
CA ASN A 542 13.94 41.61 9.68
C ASN A 542 13.92 41.56 11.21
N CYS A 543 14.76 40.69 11.77
CA CYS A 543 15.88 41.12 12.62
C CYS A 543 16.99 40.07 12.69
N SER A 544 18.22 40.58 12.60
CA SER A 544 19.53 39.95 12.49
C SER A 544 20.24 39.85 13.83
N SER A 545 21.01 38.77 14.10
CA SER A 545 22.44 38.81 14.52
C SER A 545 22.94 37.50 15.17
N ALA A 546 23.78 36.74 14.44
CA ALA A 546 25.18 36.35 14.74
C ALA A 546 25.58 35.66 16.10
N PRO A 547 26.80 35.08 16.25
CA PRO A 547 26.95 33.62 16.40
C PRO A 547 27.76 33.17 17.65
N SER A 548 27.68 31.89 18.01
CA SER A 548 28.73 31.26 18.82
C SER A 548 28.92 29.77 18.53
N LYS A 549 30.19 29.40 18.34
CA LYS A 549 30.86 28.09 18.30
C LYS A 549 32.24 28.33 18.97
N PRO A 550 33.06 27.32 19.33
CA PRO A 550 32.86 25.86 19.29
C PRO A 550 33.33 25.15 20.59
N ALA A 551 33.14 23.82 20.69
CA ALA A 551 34.09 22.94 21.37
C ALA A 551 33.97 21.49 20.86
N LEU A 552 35.10 20.97 20.39
CA LEU A 552 35.36 19.59 19.97
C LEU A 552 35.35 18.63 21.17
N VAL A 553 34.83 17.42 20.99
CA VAL A 553 35.38 16.18 21.57
C VAL A 553 35.09 15.02 20.59
N GLN A 554 36.14 14.34 20.11
CA GLN A 554 36.07 12.99 19.54
C GLN A 554 36.12 11.94 20.66
N PRO A 555 35.64 10.71 20.45
CA PRO A 555 36.65 9.65 20.26
C PRO A 555 36.29 8.55 19.24
N GLU A 556 37.37 8.12 18.57
CA GLU A 556 37.83 6.79 18.16
C GLU A 556 36.88 5.61 17.87
N ALA A 557 37.28 4.90 16.83
CA ALA A 557 36.71 3.70 16.25
C ALA A 557 36.95 2.44 17.08
N VAL A 558 35.96 1.54 17.09
CA VAL A 558 36.17 0.10 17.30
C VAL A 558 35.42 -0.66 16.22
N SER A 559 36.15 -1.57 15.57
CA SER A 559 35.74 -2.47 14.51
C SER A 559 34.96 -3.68 15.06
N SER A 560 33.84 -4.04 14.44
CA SER A 560 33.30 -5.41 14.47
C SER A 560 32.43 -5.68 13.23
N CYS A 561 32.68 -6.82 12.58
CA CYS A 561 32.09 -7.32 11.34
C CYS A 561 30.57 -7.62 11.38
N PRO A 562 29.92 -7.80 10.21
CA PRO A 562 28.47 -7.66 10.04
C PRO A 562 27.70 -8.98 10.19
N ILE A 563 26.51 -8.91 10.80
CA ILE A 563 25.45 -9.93 10.74
C ILE A 563 24.18 -9.22 10.23
N PRO A 564 23.52 -9.68 9.16
CA PRO A 564 22.41 -8.96 8.55
C PRO A 564 21.11 -9.22 9.32
N TRP A 565 20.56 -8.17 9.94
CA TRP A 565 19.21 -8.14 10.50
C TRP A 565 18.30 -7.36 9.55
N SER A 566 17.41 -8.07 8.85
CA SER A 566 16.18 -7.50 8.28
C SER A 566 15.04 -8.48 8.55
N LEU A 567 14.50 -8.39 9.77
CA LEU A 567 13.31 -9.10 10.22
C LEU A 567 12.25 -8.06 10.56
N GLY A 568 11.04 -8.28 10.05
CA GLY A 568 9.81 -8.01 10.79
C GLY A 568 9.46 -6.55 11.06
N ALA A 569 8.34 -6.13 10.46
CA ALA A 569 7.65 -4.92 10.85
C ALA A 569 7.24 -4.92 12.34
N GLU A 570 7.79 -4.01 13.12
CA GLU A 570 7.15 -3.21 14.20
C GLU A 570 8.00 -1.93 14.39
N PRO A 571 7.42 -0.72 14.50
CA PRO A 571 8.17 0.45 14.94
C PRO A 571 8.28 0.42 16.48
N PRO A 572 9.41 0.86 17.08
CA PRO A 572 9.43 1.11 18.52
C PRO A 572 8.60 2.38 18.82
N PRO A 573 7.94 2.47 19.99
CA PRO A 573 7.40 3.73 20.47
C PRO A 573 8.56 4.67 20.78
N GLY A 574 8.46 5.92 20.31
CA GLY A 574 9.38 6.99 20.69
C GLY A 574 9.30 7.23 22.19
N SER A 575 10.36 6.89 22.92
CA SER A 575 10.56 7.35 24.28
C SER A 575 10.91 8.83 24.24
N ILE A 576 9.97 9.67 24.66
CA ILE A 576 10.28 11.02 25.13
C ILE A 576 11.06 10.82 26.44
N LEU A 577 12.38 10.91 26.38
CA LEU A 577 13.26 11.02 27.54
C LEU A 577 12.96 12.35 28.25
N LEU A 578 12.05 12.31 29.22
CA LEU A 578 12.06 13.29 30.30
C LEU A 578 13.31 13.02 31.14
N SER A 579 14.18 14.02 31.22
CA SER A 579 15.39 14.01 32.03
C SER A 579 15.04 13.72 33.50
N GLY A 580 15.30 12.49 33.94
CA GLY A 580 15.29 12.05 35.32
C GLY A 580 16.56 11.27 35.58
N SER A 581 17.35 11.69 36.57
CA SER A 581 18.65 11.13 36.92
C SER A 581 18.56 9.61 37.17
N CYS A 582 19.14 8.80 36.28
CA CYS A 582 19.36 7.37 36.49
C CYS A 582 20.85 7.12 36.70
N ARG A 583 21.21 6.72 37.93
CA ARG A 583 22.59 6.45 38.36
C ARG A 583 22.91 4.98 38.08
N GLN A 584 23.82 4.72 37.15
CA GLN A 584 24.32 3.36 36.85
C GLN A 584 25.28 2.93 37.98
N ARG A 585 24.93 1.88 38.73
CA ARG A 585 25.85 1.20 39.68
C ARG A 585 26.34 -0.09 39.03
N SER A 586 27.63 -0.16 38.78
CA SER A 586 28.36 -1.39 38.47
C SER A 586 28.71 -2.15 39.74
N GLY A 587 28.59 -3.48 39.70
CA GLY A 587 29.07 -4.42 40.71
C GLY A 587 29.43 -5.76 40.02
N PRO A 588 30.44 -6.50 40.52
CA PRO A 588 31.42 -7.19 39.67
C PRO A 588 31.33 -8.75 39.76
N PRO A 589 32.33 -9.43 39.15
CA PRO A 589 32.32 -10.00 37.81
C PRO A 589 31.43 -11.26 37.63
#